data_AF-A0A4R3JIB6-F1
#
_entry.id   AF-A0A4R3JIB6-F1
#
_cell.length_a   1.000
_cell.length_b   1.000
_cell.length_c   1.000
_cell.angle_alpha   90.00
_cell.angle_beta   90.00
_cell.angle_gamma   90.00
#
_symmetry.space_group_name_H-M   'P 1'
#
loop_
_entity.id
_entity.type
_entity.pdbx_description
1 polymer ?
#
loop_
_entity_poly.entity_id
_entity_poly.type
_entity_poly.pdbx_seq_one_letter_code
_entity_poly.pdbx_strand_id
1 'polypeptide(L)'
;MLGYVVADGRGAADLLIRDVALRLQAEGMRLAGAVQVNPEVDPDRKCHMDLHILSGSDVVRISQDLGALSQGCRLDPDGLERAVGLVAAALDNGADLLVVNKFGKQEIDGRGFRPVIGEALSRGTPVLVAVNPGSLDAFLAYAEDLAQPLPPEATAITDWCLHHRAADPA
;
A
#
# COMPACT_ATOMS: atom_id res chain seq x y z
N MET A 1 13.32 5.58 5.52
CA MET A 1 12.44 5.64 6.70
C MET A 1 11.20 4.80 6.41
N LEU A 2 10.77 3.92 7.34
CA LEU A 2 9.62 3.02 7.13
C LEU A 2 8.56 3.26 8.21
N GLY A 3 7.54 4.05 7.89
CA GLY A 3 6.39 4.28 8.76
C GLY A 3 5.36 3.18 8.56
N TYR A 4 4.81 2.65 9.65
CA TYR A 4 3.74 1.66 9.57
C TYR A 4 2.54 1.99 10.45
N VAL A 5 1.36 1.59 9.99
CA VAL A 5 0.12 1.71 10.73
C VAL A 5 -0.59 0.37 10.79
N VAL A 6 -1.18 0.06 11.93
CA VAL A 6 -2.10 -1.05 12.12
C VAL A 6 -3.46 -0.44 12.46
N ALA A 7 -4.48 -0.73 11.66
CA ALA A 7 -5.84 -0.27 11.90
C ALA A 7 -6.76 -1.47 12.13
N ASP A 8 -7.55 -1.41 13.20
CA ASP A 8 -8.49 -2.46 13.55
C ASP A 8 -9.81 -2.31 12.79
N GLY A 9 -10.40 -3.43 12.41
CA GLY A 9 -11.68 -3.48 11.70
C GLY A 9 -11.54 -3.64 10.20
N ARG A 10 -12.56 -4.27 9.60
CA ARG A 10 -12.57 -4.62 8.17
C ARG A 10 -12.56 -3.35 7.32
N GLY A 11 -11.51 -3.19 6.51
CA GLY A 11 -11.36 -2.05 5.59
C GLY A 11 -10.94 -0.73 6.25
N ALA A 12 -10.70 -0.70 7.56
CA ALA A 12 -10.28 0.52 8.26
C ALA A 12 -8.94 1.04 7.75
N ALA A 13 -7.96 0.14 7.54
CA ALA A 13 -6.66 0.49 6.98
C ALA A 13 -6.79 1.05 5.55
N ASP A 14 -7.61 0.43 4.70
CA ASP A 14 -7.83 0.86 3.32
C ASP A 14 -8.39 2.29 3.28
N LEU A 15 -9.38 2.59 4.13
CA LEU A 15 -9.98 3.92 4.25
C LEU A 15 -8.98 4.96 4.76
N LEU A 16 -8.21 4.59 5.79
CA LEU A 16 -7.22 5.48 6.41
C LEU A 16 -6.10 5.83 5.42
N ILE A 17 -5.50 4.84 4.77
CA ILE A 17 -4.42 5.04 3.81
C ILE A 17 -4.90 5.83 2.59
N ARG A 18 -6.14 5.61 2.15
CA ARG A 18 -6.75 6.41 1.08
C ARG A 18 -6.91 7.87 1.49
N ASP A 19 -7.43 8.17 2.68
CA ASP A 19 -7.57 9.55 3.16
C ASP A 19 -6.20 10.25 3.24
N VAL A 20 -5.19 9.57 3.78
CA VAL A 20 -3.81 10.07 3.82
C VAL A 20 -3.27 10.33 2.41
N ALA A 21 -3.42 9.39 1.47
CA ALA A 21 -2.93 9.57 0.11
C ALA A 21 -3.56 10.79 -0.58
N LEU A 22 -4.88 11.00 -0.40
CA LEU A 22 -5.57 12.17 -0.94
C LEU A 22 -5.05 13.48 -0.34
N ARG A 23 -4.78 13.52 0.96
CA ARG A 23 -4.20 14.69 1.63
C ARG A 23 -2.80 14.98 1.10
N LEU A 24 -1.95 13.97 0.98
CA LEU A 24 -0.59 14.14 0.46
C LEU A 24 -0.57 14.61 -1.00
N GLN A 25 -1.49 14.12 -1.83
CA GLN A 25 -1.66 14.61 -3.20
C GLN A 25 -2.14 16.07 -3.23
N ALA A 26 -3.03 16.47 -2.31
CA ALA A 26 -3.47 17.86 -2.19
C ALA A 26 -2.32 18.81 -1.76
N GLU A 27 -1.35 18.29 -1.00
CA GLU A 27 -0.09 18.97 -0.64
C GLU A 27 0.97 18.92 -1.76
N GLY A 28 0.63 18.38 -2.93
CA GLY A 28 1.49 18.35 -4.11
C GLY A 28 2.57 17.26 -4.10
N MET A 29 2.49 16.26 -3.21
CA MET A 29 3.47 15.17 -3.19
C MET A 29 3.31 14.23 -4.39
N ARG A 30 4.44 13.83 -4.98
CA ARG A 30 4.52 12.76 -5.98
C ARG A 30 4.53 11.42 -5.25
N LEU A 31 3.43 10.69 -5.33
CA LEU A 31 3.30 9.40 -4.67
C LEU A 31 3.54 8.25 -5.66
N ALA A 32 4.44 7.34 -5.29
CA ALA A 32 4.39 5.97 -5.80
C ALA A 32 3.53 5.14 -4.87
N GLY A 33 2.89 4.11 -5.40
CA GLY A 33 2.12 3.18 -4.58
C GLY A 33 0.68 3.01 -5.04
N ALA A 34 -0.09 2.35 -4.19
CA ALA A 34 -1.49 2.06 -4.46
C ALA A 34 -2.31 2.13 -3.19
N VAL A 35 -3.60 2.47 -3.36
CA VAL A 35 -4.63 2.37 -2.31
C VAL A 35 -5.73 1.44 -2.77
N GLN A 36 -6.29 0.67 -1.84
CA GLN A 36 -7.37 -0.24 -2.19
C GLN A 36 -8.72 0.47 -2.08
N VAL A 37 -9.52 0.38 -3.14
CA VAL A 37 -10.91 0.80 -3.13
C VAL A 37 -11.74 -0.43 -3.46
N ASN A 38 -12.65 -0.78 -2.56
CA ASN A 38 -13.56 -1.89 -2.75
C ASN A 38 -14.91 -1.31 -3.20
N PRO A 39 -15.18 -1.17 -4.51
CA PRO A 39 -16.49 -0.74 -4.94
C PRO A 39 -17.53 -1.78 -4.49
N GLU A 40 -18.56 -1.34 -3.76
CA GLU A 40 -19.74 -2.16 -3.50
C GLU A 40 -20.56 -2.21 -4.79
N VAL A 41 -20.35 -3.25 -5.59
CA VAL A 41 -21.03 -3.39 -6.89
C VAL A 41 -22.37 -4.12 -6.74
N ASP A 42 -22.51 -4.99 -5.73
CA ASP A 42 -23.69 -5.83 -5.51
C ASP A 42 -23.60 -6.53 -4.12
N PRO A 43 -24.59 -6.42 -3.22
CA PRO A 43 -24.63 -7.13 -1.93
C PRO A 43 -24.54 -8.66 -2.05
N ASP A 44 -25.01 -9.22 -3.18
CA ASP A 44 -25.06 -10.66 -3.42
C ASP A 44 -23.78 -11.20 -4.09
N ARG A 45 -22.84 -10.33 -4.48
CA ARG A 45 -21.54 -10.72 -5.04
C ARG A 45 -20.40 -10.42 -4.08
N LYS A 46 -19.45 -11.35 -4.01
CA LYS A 46 -18.22 -11.13 -3.26
C LYS A 46 -17.47 -9.92 -3.86
N CYS A 47 -17.27 -8.85 -3.08
CA CYS A 47 -16.68 -7.58 -3.54
C CYS A 47 -15.39 -7.76 -4.36
N HIS A 48 -15.23 -6.93 -5.38
CA HIS A 48 -13.96 -6.78 -6.08
C HIS A 48 -12.97 -6.04 -5.19
N MET A 49 -11.70 -6.43 -5.31
CA MET A 49 -10.57 -5.70 -4.75
C MET A 49 -9.85 -5.02 -5.90
N ASP A 50 -9.84 -3.69 -5.88
CA ASP A 50 -9.15 -2.86 -6.88
C ASP A 50 -8.09 -2.00 -6.20
N LEU A 51 -6.93 -1.90 -6.85
CA LEU A 51 -5.86 -1.01 -6.48
C LEU A 51 -5.87 0.21 -7.40
N HIS A 52 -5.99 1.39 -6.80
CA HIS A 52 -5.84 2.67 -7.48
C HIS A 52 -4.38 3.09 -7.39
N ILE A 53 -3.71 3.23 -8.53
CA ILE A 53 -2.29 3.62 -8.60
C ILE A 53 -2.15 5.12 -8.36
N LEU A 54 -1.32 5.51 -7.40
CA LEU A 54 -1.24 6.88 -6.91
C LEU A 54 -0.47 7.85 -7.83
N SER A 55 0.32 7.32 -8.75
CA SER A 55 1.08 8.10 -9.73
C SER A 55 0.28 8.49 -10.98
N GLY A 56 -0.99 8.08 -11.07
CA GLY A 56 -1.82 8.29 -12.25
C GLY A 56 -3.30 8.00 -12.01
N SER A 57 -3.99 7.51 -13.03
CA SER A 57 -5.42 7.17 -12.98
C SER A 57 -5.69 5.68 -13.15
N ASP A 58 -4.66 4.85 -13.19
CA ASP A 58 -4.79 3.42 -13.39
C ASP A 58 -5.50 2.75 -12.21
N VAL A 59 -6.44 1.87 -12.54
CA VAL A 59 -7.15 1.02 -11.58
C VAL A 59 -6.90 -0.43 -11.97
N VAL A 60 -6.29 -1.19 -11.06
CA VAL A 60 -5.90 -2.57 -11.27
C VAL A 60 -6.74 -3.48 -10.39
N ARG A 61 -7.59 -4.30 -11.01
CA ARG A 61 -8.28 -5.38 -10.31
C ARG A 61 -7.27 -6.42 -9.85
N ILE A 62 -7.28 -6.72 -8.56
CA ILE A 62 -6.44 -7.75 -7.90
C ILE A 62 -7.28 -8.87 -7.30
N SER A 63 -8.53 -9.01 -7.75
CA SER A 63 -9.43 -10.07 -7.32
C SER A 63 -9.96 -10.86 -8.51
N GLN A 64 -10.05 -12.18 -8.35
CA GLN A 64 -10.62 -13.11 -9.30
C GLN A 64 -11.81 -13.86 -8.71
N ASP A 65 -12.67 -14.36 -9.60
CA ASP A 65 -13.74 -15.28 -9.22
C ASP A 65 -13.21 -16.72 -9.34
N LEU A 66 -13.18 -17.42 -8.21
CA LEU A 66 -12.75 -18.83 -8.12
C LEU A 66 -13.95 -19.79 -8.13
N GLY A 67 -15.16 -19.28 -8.38
CA GLY A 67 -16.41 -20.03 -8.32
C GLY A 67 -17.05 -20.05 -6.93
N ALA A 68 -18.35 -20.36 -6.92
CA ALA A 68 -19.21 -20.26 -5.73
C ALA A 68 -18.74 -21.11 -4.53
N LEU A 69 -18.08 -22.24 -4.79
CA LEU A 69 -17.66 -23.20 -3.76
C LEU A 69 -16.22 -23.02 -3.29
N SER A 70 -15.46 -22.07 -3.87
CA SER A 70 -14.06 -21.88 -3.50
C SER A 70 -13.90 -21.16 -2.17
N GLN A 71 -13.11 -21.77 -1.28
CA GLN A 71 -12.59 -21.19 -0.03
C GLN A 71 -11.18 -20.59 -0.22
N GLY A 72 -10.62 -20.66 -1.44
CA GLY A 72 -9.28 -20.20 -1.75
C GLY A 72 -9.16 -18.67 -1.75
N CYS A 73 -7.92 -18.19 -1.62
CA CYS A 73 -7.63 -16.75 -1.70
C CYS A 73 -8.03 -16.21 -3.07
N ARG A 74 -8.96 -15.25 -3.11
CA ARG A 74 -9.46 -14.63 -4.35
C ARG A 74 -8.48 -13.64 -4.97
N LEU A 75 -7.28 -13.50 -4.42
CA LEU A 75 -6.28 -12.61 -4.97
C LEU A 75 -5.91 -13.07 -6.38
N ASP A 76 -5.90 -12.14 -7.32
CA ASP A 76 -5.38 -12.32 -8.67
C ASP A 76 -3.88 -11.97 -8.68
N PRO A 77 -2.97 -12.95 -8.80
CA PRO A 77 -1.54 -12.69 -8.82
C PRO A 77 -1.11 -11.82 -10.00
N ASP A 78 -1.71 -12.00 -11.18
CA ASP A 78 -1.35 -11.22 -12.38
C ASP A 78 -1.80 -9.77 -12.23
N GLY A 79 -2.97 -9.56 -11.64
CA GLY A 79 -3.42 -8.24 -11.21
C GLY A 79 -2.45 -7.58 -10.23
N LEU A 80 -2.00 -8.31 -9.21
CA LEU A 80 -1.07 -7.77 -8.24
C LEU A 80 0.28 -7.41 -8.85
N GLU A 81 0.86 -8.30 -9.66
CA GLU A 81 2.14 -8.07 -10.35
C GLU A 81 2.09 -6.85 -11.28
N ARG A 82 0.98 -6.65 -12.02
CA ARG A 82 0.79 -5.44 -12.83
C ARG A 82 0.78 -4.17 -11.97
N ALA A 83 0.09 -4.19 -10.84
CA ALA A 83 0.08 -3.04 -9.93
C ALA A 83 1.48 -2.76 -9.36
N VAL A 84 2.23 -3.79 -8.98
CA VAL A 84 3.62 -3.67 -8.52
C VAL A 84 4.51 -3.06 -9.60
N GLY A 85 4.37 -3.49 -10.86
CA GLY A 85 5.12 -2.94 -11.99
C GLY A 85 4.86 -1.45 -12.23
N LEU A 86 3.58 -1.03 -12.17
CA LEU A 86 3.21 0.40 -12.28
C LEU A 86 3.81 1.24 -11.13
N VAL A 87 3.78 0.70 -9.91
CA VAL A 87 4.34 1.36 -8.73
C VAL A 87 5.88 1.43 -8.79
N ALA A 88 6.54 0.39 -9.27
CA ALA A 88 7.98 0.37 -9.47
C ALA A 88 8.41 1.43 -10.51
N ALA A 89 7.70 1.51 -11.64
CA ALA A 89 7.95 2.54 -12.65
C ALA A 89 7.74 3.97 -12.09
N ALA A 90 6.71 4.16 -11.25
CA ALA A 90 6.50 5.45 -10.58
C ALA A 90 7.64 5.81 -9.63
N LEU A 91 8.17 4.83 -8.90
CA LEU A 91 9.32 5.01 -8.02
C LEU A 91 10.58 5.40 -8.81
N ASP A 92 10.82 4.76 -9.96
CA ASP A 92 11.93 5.09 -10.87
C ASP A 92 11.84 6.52 -11.44
N ASN A 93 10.63 7.06 -11.58
CA ASN A 93 10.39 8.42 -12.07
C ASN A 93 10.52 9.52 -10.99
N GLY A 94 11.02 9.18 -9.79
CA GLY A 94 11.32 10.14 -8.73
C GLY A 94 10.12 10.47 -7.86
N ALA A 95 9.58 9.47 -7.16
CA ALA A 95 8.52 9.69 -6.17
C ALA A 95 9.07 10.21 -4.83
N ASP A 96 8.28 11.05 -4.17
CA ASP A 96 8.62 11.64 -2.87
C ASP A 96 8.37 10.66 -1.71
N LEU A 97 7.45 9.71 -1.90
CA LEU A 97 7.00 8.73 -0.93
C LEU A 97 6.41 7.50 -1.64
N LEU A 98 6.69 6.31 -1.10
CA LEU A 98 5.98 5.07 -1.47
C LEU A 98 4.86 4.78 -0.45
N VAL A 99 3.63 4.58 -0.94
CA VAL A 99 2.48 4.19 -0.12
C VAL A 99 2.04 2.77 -0.47
N VAL A 100 2.10 1.85 0.50
CA VAL A 100 1.66 0.46 0.33
C VAL A 100 0.42 0.20 1.17
N ASN A 101 -0.69 -0.07 0.50
CA ASN A 101 -1.99 -0.27 1.14
C ASN A 101 -2.04 -1.44 2.13
N LYS A 102 -1.26 -2.51 1.89
CA LYS A 102 -1.30 -3.69 2.75
C LYS A 102 -0.02 -4.52 2.67
N PHE A 103 0.61 -4.72 3.82
CA PHE A 103 1.56 -5.81 4.05
C PHE A 103 0.82 -7.00 4.65
N GLY A 104 0.79 -8.11 3.91
CA GLY A 104 0.09 -9.32 4.32
C GLY A 104 0.77 -10.58 3.81
N LYS A 105 -0.03 -11.60 3.47
CA LYS A 105 0.48 -12.93 3.11
C LYS A 105 1.47 -12.90 1.94
N GLN A 106 1.20 -12.11 0.90
CA GLN A 106 2.07 -12.02 -0.27
C GLN A 106 3.44 -11.47 0.10
N GLU A 107 3.47 -10.39 0.87
CA GLU A 107 4.70 -9.73 1.30
C GLU A 107 5.48 -10.62 2.28
N ILE A 108 4.80 -11.33 3.18
CA ILE A 108 5.44 -12.34 4.04
C ILE A 108 6.18 -13.39 3.20
N ASP A 109 5.56 -13.84 2.11
CA ASP A 109 6.12 -14.84 1.19
C ASP A 109 7.18 -14.28 0.21
N GLY A 110 7.58 -13.01 0.36
CA GLY A 110 8.59 -12.38 -0.49
C GLY A 110 8.05 -11.79 -1.80
N ARG A 111 6.72 -11.73 -1.97
CA ARG A 111 6.03 -11.32 -3.20
C ARG A 111 5.28 -9.99 -3.01
N GLY A 112 4.49 -9.62 -4.02
CA GLY A 112 3.64 -8.43 -3.96
C GLY A 112 4.47 -7.17 -3.86
N PHE A 113 4.13 -6.28 -2.91
CA PHE A 113 4.83 -5.01 -2.78
C PHE A 113 6.19 -5.10 -2.06
N ARG A 114 6.57 -6.26 -1.50
CA ARG A 114 7.80 -6.37 -0.71
C ARG A 114 9.07 -5.99 -1.49
N PRO A 115 9.29 -6.43 -2.74
CA PRO A 115 10.47 -6.01 -3.50
C PRO A 115 10.55 -4.48 -3.69
N VAL A 116 9.43 -3.82 -4.00
CA VAL A 116 9.41 -2.36 -4.21
C VAL A 116 9.54 -1.57 -2.91
N ILE A 117 9.11 -2.12 -1.77
CA ILE A 117 9.42 -1.56 -0.45
C ILE A 117 10.94 -1.55 -0.22
N GLY A 118 11.60 -2.69 -0.45
CA GLY A 118 13.05 -2.80 -0.31
C GLY A 118 13.80 -1.83 -1.23
N GLU A 119 13.35 -1.71 -2.48
CA GLU A 119 13.93 -0.78 -3.44
C GLU A 119 13.79 0.67 -3.00
N ALA A 120 12.59 1.10 -2.58
CA ALA A 120 12.37 2.45 -2.08
C ALA A 120 13.28 2.78 -0.89
N LEU A 121 13.39 1.86 0.07
CA LEU A 121 14.25 2.03 1.23
C LEU A 121 15.74 2.13 0.84
N SER A 122 16.19 1.32 -0.13
CA SER A 122 17.58 1.37 -0.61
C SER A 122 17.94 2.71 -1.28
N ARG A 123 16.96 3.38 -1.87
CA ARG A 123 17.09 4.70 -2.50
C ARG A 123 16.89 5.87 -1.54
N GLY A 124 16.56 5.58 -0.28
CA GLY A 124 16.23 6.62 0.71
C GLY A 124 14.82 7.21 0.56
N THR A 125 13.98 6.68 -0.33
CA THR A 125 12.58 7.09 -0.44
C THR A 125 11.83 6.61 0.80
N PRO A 126 11.13 7.49 1.54
CA PRO A 126 10.31 7.07 2.67
C PRO A 126 9.19 6.13 2.21
N VAL A 127 8.78 5.22 3.09
CA VAL A 127 7.70 4.27 2.82
C VAL A 127 6.67 4.35 3.94
N LEU A 128 5.39 4.48 3.56
CA LEU A 128 4.24 4.30 4.43
C LEU A 128 3.57 2.95 4.11
N VAL A 129 3.39 2.10 5.12
CA VAL A 129 2.78 0.77 4.95
C VAL A 129 1.64 0.57 5.95
N ALA A 130 0.46 0.18 5.47
CA ALA A 130 -0.54 -0.40 6.35
C ALA A 130 -0.26 -1.90 6.54
N VAL A 131 -0.21 -2.34 7.79
CA VAL A 131 0.12 -3.72 8.15
C VAL A 131 -1.13 -4.41 8.68
N ASN A 132 -1.45 -5.58 8.12
CA ASN A 132 -2.52 -6.41 8.64
C ASN A 132 -2.18 -6.83 10.09
N PRO A 133 -3.09 -6.71 11.08
CA PRO A 133 -2.81 -7.10 12.46
C PRO A 133 -2.19 -8.50 12.60
N GLY A 134 -2.72 -9.49 11.86
CA GLY A 134 -2.20 -10.86 11.87
C GLY A 134 -0.85 -11.06 11.14
N SER A 135 -0.27 -10.00 10.60
CA SER A 135 1.01 -9.99 9.89
C SER A 135 2.05 -9.10 10.58
N LEU A 136 1.71 -8.48 11.73
CA LEU A 136 2.57 -7.52 12.41
C LEU A 136 3.93 -8.11 12.79
N ASP A 137 3.96 -9.27 13.45
CA ASP A 137 5.23 -9.89 13.87
C ASP A 137 6.14 -10.18 12.67
N ALA A 138 5.57 -10.69 11.58
CA ALA A 138 6.32 -10.99 10.37
C ALA A 138 6.79 -9.71 9.65
N PHE A 139 6.00 -8.63 9.69
CA PHE A 139 6.41 -7.32 9.21
C PHE A 139 7.56 -6.75 10.04
N LEU A 140 7.48 -6.80 11.38
CA LEU A 140 8.55 -6.32 12.26
C LEU A 140 9.83 -7.12 12.08
N ALA A 141 9.74 -8.43 11.88
CA ALA A 141 10.90 -9.27 11.55
C ALA A 141 11.51 -8.91 10.18
N TYR A 142 10.70 -8.45 9.21
CA TYR A 142 11.20 -7.96 7.93
C TYR A 142 11.83 -6.56 8.03
N ALA A 143 11.21 -5.67 8.82
CA ALA A 143 11.59 -4.27 8.91
C ALA A 143 12.73 -4.00 9.89
N GLU A 144 12.97 -4.91 10.82
CA GLU A 144 13.97 -4.80 11.88
C GLU A 144 13.89 -3.44 12.60
N ASP A 145 14.99 -2.68 12.62
CA ASP A 145 15.10 -1.38 13.29
C ASP A 145 14.60 -0.19 12.44
N LEU A 146 14.18 -0.43 11.19
CA LEU A 146 13.73 0.61 10.27
C LEU A 146 12.29 1.05 10.50
N ALA A 147 11.47 0.18 11.13
CA ALA A 147 10.04 0.41 11.31
C ALA A 147 9.74 1.42 12.43
N GLN A 148 8.96 2.44 12.11
CA GLN A 148 8.40 3.39 13.04
C GLN A 148 6.88 3.21 13.14
N PRO A 149 6.32 2.90 14.32
CA PRO A 149 4.87 2.86 14.50
C PRO A 149 4.28 4.27 14.38
N LEU A 150 3.19 4.37 13.63
CA LEU A 150 2.37 5.58 13.52
C LEU A 150 1.01 5.34 14.17
N PRO A 151 0.45 6.32 14.90
CA PRO A 151 -0.92 6.23 15.36
C PRO A 151 -1.87 6.15 14.15
N PRO A 152 -2.99 5.42 14.23
CA PRO A 152 -3.95 5.26 13.13
C PRO A 152 -4.82 6.52 12.93
N GLU A 153 -4.18 7.67 12.79
CA GLU A 153 -4.77 8.99 12.68
C GLU A 153 -4.27 9.67 11.40
N ALA A 154 -5.19 10.03 10.51
CA ALA A 154 -4.84 10.54 9.18
C ALA A 154 -3.92 11.77 9.25
N THR A 155 -4.16 12.68 10.20
CA THR A 155 -3.33 13.87 10.41
C THR A 155 -1.90 13.50 10.80
N ALA A 156 -1.72 12.66 11.83
CA ALA A 156 -0.39 12.28 12.31
C ALA A 156 0.42 11.51 11.24
N ILE A 157 -0.24 10.66 10.45
CA ILE A 157 0.40 9.95 9.34
C ILE A 157 0.79 10.93 8.23
N THR A 158 -0.09 11.88 7.88
CA THR A 158 0.18 12.90 6.86
C THR A 158 1.37 13.77 7.27
N ASP A 159 1.40 14.24 8.52
CA ASP A 159 2.50 15.06 9.06
C ASP A 159 3.84 14.32 8.99
N TRP A 160 3.85 13.03 9.37
CA TRP A 160 5.03 12.18 9.25
C TRP A 160 5.51 12.06 7.80
N CYS A 161 4.58 11.84 6.86
CA CYS A 161 4.90 11.73 5.43
C CYS A 161 5.49 13.03 4.87
N LEU A 162 4.89 14.18 5.20
CA LEU A 162 5.35 15.49 4.75
C LEU A 162 6.75 15.84 5.31
N HIS A 163 7.02 15.43 6.55
CA HIS A 163 8.31 15.62 7.20
C HIS A 163 9.43 14.80 6.55
N HIS A 164 9.12 13.58 6.10
CA HIS A 164 10.11 12.63 5.59
C HIS A 164 10.25 12.58 4.07
N ARG A 165 9.47 13.37 3.31
CA ARG A 165 9.47 13.37 1.84
C ARG A 165 10.88 13.33 1.26
N ALA A 166 11.09 12.55 0.20
CA ALA A 166 12.37 12.56 -0.50
C ALA A 166 12.64 13.97 -1.04
N ALA A 167 13.90 14.41 -0.95
CA ALA A 167 14.33 15.64 -1.60
C ALA A 167 14.31 15.44 -3.13
N ASP A 168 14.05 16.51 -3.88
CA ASP A 168 14.19 16.45 -5.34
C ASP A 168 15.59 15.97 -5.72
N PRO A 169 15.73 14.98 -6.63
CA PRO A 169 17.02 14.67 -7.20
C PRO A 169 17.53 15.92 -7.94
N ALA A 170 18.66 16.44 -7.47
CA ALA A 170 19.34 17.61 -8.02
C ALA A 170 19.80 17.43 -9.47
#